data_AF-K1V4A7-F1
#
_entry.id   AF-K1V4A7-F1
#
_cell.length_a   1.000
_cell.length_b   1.000
_cell.length_c   1.000
_cell.angle_alpha   90.00
_cell.angle_beta   90.00
_cell.angle_gamma   90.00
#
_symmetry.space_group_name_H-M   'P 1'
#
loop_
_entity.id
_entity.type
_entity.pdbx_description
1 polymer ?
#
loop_
_entity_poly.entity_id
_entity_poly.type
_entity_poly.pdbx_seq_one_letter_code
_entity_poly.pdbx_strand_id
1 'polypeptide(L)' 'MEKYREIIDLPHHVSKTRPQMPMSDRAAQFAPFAALTGYDAAIKETG' A
#
# COMPACT_ATOMS: atom_id res chain seq x y z
N MET A 1 23.99 -3.83 -7.11
CA MET A 1 23.32 -2.55 -6.82
C MET A 1 23.59 -1.47 -7.87
N GLU A 2 24.57 -1.60 -8.78
CA GLU A 2 24.87 -0.57 -9.78
C GLU A 2 23.85 -0.41 -10.91
N LYS A 3 23.13 -1.47 -11.26
CA LYS A 3 22.31 -1.58 -12.48
C LYS A 3 21.22 -0.50 -12.66
N TYR A 4 20.85 0.22 -11.60
CA TYR A 4 19.76 1.21 -11.63
C TYR A 4 20.13 2.55 -10.98
N ARG A 5 21.41 2.78 -10.67
CA ARG A 5 21.85 4.03 -10.01
C ARG A 5 21.51 5.28 -10.82
N GLU A 6 21.50 5.17 -12.14
CA GLU A 6 21.21 6.29 -13.04
C GLU A 6 19.73 6.69 -13.05
N ILE A 7 18.83 5.83 -12.55
CA ILE A 7 17.38 6.05 -12.63
C ILE A 7 16.64 6.08 -11.29
N ILE A 8 17.28 5.64 -10.20
CA ILE A 8 16.61 5.50 -8.89
C ILE A 8 16.18 6.84 -8.28
N ASP A 9 16.93 7.91 -8.55
CA ASP A 9 16.69 9.26 -8.01
C ASP A 9 16.00 10.18 -9.03
N LEU A 10 15.59 9.67 -10.19
CA LEU A 10 14.90 10.49 -11.19
C LEU A 10 13.49 10.89 -10.71
N PRO A 11 13.00 12.08 -11.11
CA PRO A 11 11.63 12.47 -10.84
C PRO A 11 10.65 11.42 -11.35
N HIS A 12 9.76 10.96 -10.48
CA HIS A 12 8.67 10.05 -10.85
C HIS A 12 7.33 10.79 -10.80
N HIS A 13 6.37 10.29 -11.57
CA HIS A 13 5.03 10.87 -11.57
C HIS A 13 4.35 10.67 -10.22
N VAL A 14 3.86 11.77 -9.64
CA VAL A 14 2.93 11.75 -8.51
C VAL A 14 1.65 12.44 -8.95
N SER A 15 0.52 11.74 -8.79
CA SER A 15 -0.77 12.31 -9.15
C SER A 15 -1.09 13.51 -8.25
N LYS A 16 -1.52 14.62 -8.86
CA LYS A 16 -1.97 15.82 -8.13
C LYS A 16 -3.39 15.68 -7.57
N THR A 17 -4.19 14.79 -8.14
CA THR A 17 -5.63 14.67 -7.86
C THR A 17 -6.01 13.35 -7.20
N ARG A 18 -5.19 12.31 -7.33
CA ARG A 18 -5.43 11.00 -6.72
C ARG A 18 -4.41 10.79 -5.59
N PRO A 19 -4.83 10.83 -4.31
CA PRO A 19 -3.92 10.59 -3.20
C PRO A 19 -3.33 9.18 -3.29
N GLN A 20 -2.09 9.03 -2.83
CA GLN A 20 -1.47 7.72 -2.73
C GLN A 20 -2.16 6.88 -1.65
N MET A 21 -2.19 5.57 -1.86
CA MET A 21 -2.68 4.62 -0.86
C MET A 21 -1.82 4.71 0.42
N PRO A 22 -2.44 4.91 1.60
CA PRO A 22 -1.73 4.99 2.86
C PRO A 22 -1.05 3.64 3.20
N MET A 23 -0.01 3.69 4.02
CA MET A 23 0.80 2.51 4.35
C MET A 23 0.00 1.37 5.01
N SER A 24 -1.01 1.69 5.82
CA SER A 24 -1.92 0.71 6.42
C SER A 24 -2.65 -0.11 5.34
N ASP A 25 -3.19 0.57 4.35
CA ASP A 25 -4.01 -0.05 3.31
C ASP A 25 -3.14 -0.85 2.33
N ARG A 26 -1.85 -0.49 2.19
CA ARG A 26 -0.88 -1.32 1.45
C ARG A 26 -0.69 -2.69 2.09
N ALA A 27 -0.75 -2.79 3.42
CA ALA A 27 -0.60 -4.07 4.11
C ALA A 27 -1.73 -5.06 3.77
N ALA A 28 -2.91 -4.57 3.39
CA ALA A 28 -4.01 -5.40 2.93
C ALA A 28 -3.66 -6.23 1.68
N GLN A 29 -2.73 -5.76 0.83
CA GLN A 29 -2.25 -6.52 -0.33
C GLN A 29 -1.53 -7.82 0.06
N PHE A 30 -0.98 -7.88 1.27
CA PHE A 30 -0.27 -9.04 1.82
C PHE A 30 -1.08 -9.80 2.87
N ALA A 31 -2.31 -9.36 3.15
CA ALA A 31 -3.20 -10.02 4.08
C ALA A 31 -4.11 -10.98 3.28
N PRO A 32 -3.95 -12.31 3.42
CA PRO A 32 -4.67 -13.30 2.61
C PRO A 32 -6.20 -13.24 2.75
N PHE A 33 -6.71 -12.52 3.76
CA PHE A 33 -8.14 -12.38 4.05
C PHE A 33 -8.65 -10.94 4.01
N ALA A 34 -7.80 -9.94 3.71
CA ALA A 34 -8.25 -8.53 3.71
C ALA A 34 -9.23 -8.19 2.59
N ALA A 35 -9.31 -9.03 1.54
CA ALA A 35 -10.35 -8.92 0.52
C ALA A 35 -11.74 -9.40 0.98
N LEU A 36 -11.83 -10.05 2.16
CA LEU A 36 -13.10 -10.49 2.71
C LEU A 36 -13.83 -9.30 3.33
N THR A 37 -15.04 -9.05 2.84
CA THR A 37 -15.95 -8.06 3.43
C THR A 37 -16.15 -8.37 4.91
N GLY A 38 -15.85 -7.42 5.80
CA GLY A 38 -16.02 -7.57 7.25
C GLY A 38 -14.77 -7.95 8.05
N TYR A 39 -13.61 -8.15 7.41
CA TYR A 39 -12.34 -8.43 8.12
C TYR A 39 -11.97 -7.33 9.13
N ASP A 40 -12.12 -6.06 8.75
CA ASP A 40 -11.87 -4.92 9.64
C ASP A 40 -12.82 -4.87 10.85
N ALA A 41 -14.05 -5.35 10.68
CA ALA A 41 -15.02 -5.44 11.77
C ALA A 41 -14.67 -6.58 12.74
N ALA A 42 -14.26 -7.74 12.22
CA ALA A 42 -13.81 -8.89 13.02
C ALA A 42 -12.54 -8.59 13.84
N ILE A 43 -11.59 -7.81 13.29
CA ILE A 43 -10.43 -7.33 14.05
C ILE A 43 -10.86 -6.42 15.20
N LYS A 44 -11.81 -5.50 14.98
CA LYS A 44 -12.29 -4.58 16.02
C LYS A 44 -13.08 -5.28 17.14
N GLU A 45 -13.72 -6.41 16.85
CA GLU A 45 -14.48 -7.19 17.83
C GLU A 45 -13.58 -8.04 18.76
N THR A 46 -12.36 -8.36 18.30
CA THR A 46 -11.45 -9.29 18.99
C THR A 46 -10.24 -8.61 19.65
N GLY A 47 -10.09 -7.29 19.53
CA GLY A 47 -9.05 -6.47 20.18
C GLY A 47 -9.54 -5.79 21.44
#